data_AF-A0A8J6NFQ2-F1
#
_entry.id   AF-A0A8J6NFQ2-F1
#
_cell.length_a   1.000
_cell.length_b   1.000
_cell.length_c   1.000
_cell.angle_alpha   90.00
_cell.angle_beta   90.00
_cell.angle_gamma   90.00
#
_symmetry.space_group_name_H-M   'P 1'
#
loop_
_entity.id
_entity.type
_entity.pdbx_description
1 polymer ?
#
loop_
_entity_poly.entity_id
_entity_poly.type
_entity_poly.pdbx_seq_one_letter_code
_entity_poly.pdbx_strand_id
1 'polypeptide(L)'
;MKKSYKALATTLALGMLAIGITAAPVFAEEEKPTADLSVSLLSKYVWRGFELSDDSIVIQPSMTVGYKGFAANFWGNMDTDQHEDYYTEGNTANWNETDFTLSYDGSMGMVDYGVGYIYYALEDGLEDTQEIYLSASLQTLLAPTLTIYRDIDVGPSTYITLDISHSLPLSESLTLDLGAQASYYSFDNGSDAADPDDVKKGDPSPDGYSALHTGLLSASMTFPVGEYFTITPEIYYSFPLSSDADDFLEIANDYDSDAKIDGETDFIYGGVTLGMSF
;
A
#
# COMPACT_ATOMS: atom_id res chain seq x y z
N MET A 1 -32.31 -68.38 -7.17
CA MET A 1 -33.43 -67.49 -6.80
C MET A 1 -33.02 -66.05 -7.05
N LYS A 2 -33.83 -65.30 -7.84
CA LYS A 2 -33.82 -63.84 -8.10
C LYS A 2 -32.58 -63.29 -8.84
N LYS A 3 -32.66 -62.42 -9.84
CA LYS A 3 -33.70 -61.90 -10.74
C LYS A 3 -32.94 -61.22 -11.89
N SER A 4 -33.53 -61.16 -13.07
CA SER A 4 -32.95 -60.70 -14.33
C SER A 4 -33.35 -59.28 -14.74
N TYR A 5 -32.55 -58.73 -15.66
CA TYR A 5 -32.85 -57.74 -16.73
C TYR A 5 -33.05 -56.25 -16.40
N LYS A 6 -32.21 -55.42 -17.06
CA LYS A 6 -32.52 -54.41 -18.12
C LYS A 6 -31.37 -53.38 -18.16
N ALA A 7 -30.51 -53.32 -19.18
CA ALA A 7 -30.68 -52.75 -20.54
C ALA A 7 -30.85 -51.21 -20.57
N LEU A 8 -29.83 -50.51 -21.11
CA LEU A 8 -29.82 -49.29 -21.97
C LEU A 8 -28.37 -48.73 -21.90
N ALA A 9 -27.48 -48.76 -22.89
CA ALA A 9 -27.51 -48.28 -24.27
C ALA A 9 -27.76 -46.77 -24.40
N THR A 10 -26.67 -45.98 -24.44
CA THR A 10 -26.58 -44.78 -25.30
C THR A 10 -25.14 -44.55 -25.75
N THR A 11 -24.90 -44.80 -27.04
CA THR A 11 -23.72 -44.39 -27.81
C THR A 11 -23.85 -42.91 -28.17
N LEU A 12 -22.78 -42.12 -28.11
CA LEU A 12 -22.57 -41.05 -29.09
C LEU A 12 -21.08 -40.69 -29.17
N ALA A 13 -20.43 -41.13 -30.25
CA ALA A 13 -19.23 -40.53 -30.76
C ALA A 13 -19.65 -39.36 -31.66
N LEU A 14 -19.11 -38.17 -31.42
CA LEU A 14 -19.06 -37.09 -32.41
C LEU A 14 -17.75 -36.33 -32.22
N GLY A 15 -17.00 -36.25 -33.31
CA GLY A 15 -15.63 -35.76 -33.33
C GLY A 15 -15.52 -34.25 -33.08
N MET A 16 -14.36 -33.87 -32.54
CA MET A 16 -13.87 -32.51 -32.69
C MET A 16 -12.68 -32.51 -33.63
N LEU A 17 -12.94 -31.80 -34.72
CA LEU A 17 -12.03 -31.37 -35.77
C LEU A 17 -10.82 -30.67 -35.16
N ALA A 18 -9.62 -31.20 -35.44
CA ALA A 18 -8.37 -30.48 -35.19
C ALA A 18 -8.29 -29.29 -36.16
N ILE A 19 -8.61 -28.09 -35.67
CA ILE A 19 -8.30 -26.85 -36.37
C ILE A 19 -6.91 -26.43 -35.91
N GLY A 20 -5.92 -26.66 -36.77
CA GLY A 20 -4.61 -26.06 -36.64
C GLY A 20 -4.74 -24.55 -36.84
N ILE A 21 -4.76 -23.80 -35.74
CA ILE A 21 -4.52 -22.36 -35.77
C ILE A 21 -3.00 -22.20 -35.86
N THR A 22 -2.51 -21.88 -37.05
CA THR A 22 -1.18 -21.31 -37.20
C THR A 22 -1.23 -19.91 -36.58
N ALA A 23 -0.86 -19.80 -35.30
CA ALA A 23 -0.56 -18.51 -34.70
C ALA A 23 0.66 -17.94 -35.45
N ALA A 24 0.45 -16.86 -36.20
CA ALA A 24 1.57 -16.04 -36.63
C ALA A 24 2.28 -15.55 -35.37
N PRO A 25 3.63 -15.54 -35.31
CA PRO A 25 4.32 -14.91 -34.21
C PRO A 25 3.94 -13.43 -34.21
N VAL A 26 3.10 -13.02 -33.26
CA VAL A 26 3.06 -11.64 -32.82
C VAL A 26 4.45 -11.41 -32.24
N PHE A 27 5.30 -10.69 -32.96
CA PHE A 27 6.51 -10.16 -32.37
C PHE A 27 6.04 -9.23 -31.26
N ALA A 28 6.09 -9.71 -30.01
CA ALA A 28 5.97 -8.86 -28.85
C ALA A 28 7.00 -7.75 -29.03
N GLU A 29 6.56 -6.49 -28.89
CA GLU A 29 7.48 -5.37 -28.80
C GLU A 29 8.52 -5.73 -27.73
N GLU A 30 9.79 -5.47 -28.02
CA GLU A 30 10.85 -5.77 -27.06
C GLU A 30 10.56 -4.95 -25.80
N GLU A 31 10.21 -5.62 -24.70
CA GLU A 31 9.97 -4.94 -23.43
C GLU A 31 11.21 -4.11 -23.09
N LYS A 32 11.02 -2.80 -23.00
CA LYS A 32 12.07 -1.85 -22.65
C LYS A 32 12.08 -1.67 -21.13
N PRO A 33 13.26 -1.38 -20.54
CA PRO A 33 13.30 -0.88 -19.18
C PRO A 33 12.47 0.40 -19.06
N THR A 34 11.79 0.57 -17.94
CA THR A 34 11.07 1.79 -17.56
C THR A 34 11.78 2.48 -16.42
N ALA A 35 11.65 3.79 -16.34
CA ALA A 35 12.04 4.55 -15.16
C ALA A 35 11.02 5.63 -14.85
N ASP A 36 10.66 5.72 -13.58
CA ASP A 36 9.71 6.69 -13.04
C ASP A 36 10.39 7.41 -11.88
N LEU A 37 10.39 8.74 -11.93
CA LEU A 37 10.90 9.60 -10.86
C LEU A 37 9.76 10.50 -10.41
N SER A 38 9.61 10.68 -9.12
CA SER A 38 8.66 11.66 -8.59
C SER A 38 9.17 12.34 -7.34
N VAL A 39 8.59 13.49 -7.04
CA VAL A 39 8.71 14.15 -5.74
C VAL A 39 7.33 14.65 -5.34
N SER A 40 6.87 14.21 -4.18
CA SER A 40 5.61 14.65 -3.60
C SER A 40 5.86 15.71 -2.54
N LEU A 41 5.05 16.76 -2.55
CA LEU A 41 5.00 17.79 -1.52
C LEU A 41 3.64 17.68 -0.84
N LEU A 42 3.57 17.09 0.36
CA LEU A 42 2.33 16.80 1.06
C LEU A 42 2.23 17.61 2.35
N SER A 43 1.01 17.88 2.80
CA SER A 43 0.75 18.62 4.03
C SER A 43 1.02 17.83 5.32
N LYS A 44 1.07 16.49 5.23
CA LYS A 44 1.33 15.55 6.33
C LYS A 44 1.89 14.24 5.75
N TYR A 45 2.68 13.51 6.53
CA TYR A 45 3.03 12.11 6.26
C TYR A 45 2.18 11.19 7.14
N VAL A 46 1.18 10.53 6.55
CA VAL A 46 0.32 9.58 7.26
C VAL A 46 0.62 8.16 6.75
N TRP A 47 1.15 7.30 7.62
CA TRP A 47 1.45 5.90 7.29
C TRP A 47 0.51 4.97 8.05
N ARG A 48 -0.33 4.21 7.35
CA ARG A 48 -1.32 3.26 7.92
C ARG A 48 -2.31 3.85 8.95
N GLY A 49 -2.26 5.15 9.24
CA GLY A 49 -3.03 5.82 10.29
C GLY A 49 -2.16 6.61 11.27
N PHE A 50 -0.86 6.33 11.31
CA PHE A 50 0.11 7.05 12.12
C PHE A 50 0.48 8.37 11.43
N GLU A 51 0.41 9.49 12.15
CA GLU A 51 0.94 10.77 11.67
C GLU A 51 2.44 10.84 11.99
N LEU A 52 3.28 10.68 10.98
CA LEU A 52 4.74 10.63 11.11
C LEU A 52 5.40 11.96 10.72
N SER A 53 4.68 13.07 10.88
CA SER A 53 5.13 14.44 10.59
C SER A 53 4.57 15.44 11.59
N ASP A 54 5.28 16.53 11.85
CA ASP A 54 4.90 17.52 12.87
C ASP A 54 4.24 18.77 12.28
N ASP A 55 2.95 18.69 11.94
CA ASP A 55 2.15 19.78 11.34
C ASP A 55 2.88 20.57 10.23
N SER A 56 3.61 19.85 9.39
CA SER A 56 4.58 20.41 8.46
C SER A 56 4.50 19.76 7.08
N ILE A 57 5.01 20.48 6.09
CA ILE A 57 5.13 19.94 4.73
C ILE A 57 6.17 18.83 4.73
N VAL A 58 5.84 17.71 4.10
CA VAL A 58 6.80 16.64 3.83
C VAL A 58 7.19 16.61 2.36
N ILE A 59 8.45 16.30 2.09
CA ILE A 59 9.01 16.13 0.75
C ILE A 59 9.42 14.68 0.56
N GLN A 60 8.77 14.01 -0.38
CA GLN A 60 8.88 12.57 -0.58
C GLN A 60 9.39 12.25 -1.99
N PRO A 61 10.71 12.19 -2.20
CA PRO A 61 11.27 11.72 -3.46
C PRO A 61 11.05 10.21 -3.65
N SER A 62 10.79 9.79 -4.89
CA SER A 62 10.69 8.38 -5.27
C SER A 62 11.33 8.14 -6.63
N MET A 63 11.95 6.98 -6.80
CA MET A 63 12.48 6.50 -8.08
C MET A 63 12.22 5.01 -8.23
N THR A 64 11.56 4.62 -9.32
CA THR A 64 11.33 3.23 -9.69
C THR A 64 12.03 2.93 -11.02
N VAL A 65 12.70 1.78 -11.09
CA VAL A 65 13.17 1.20 -12.36
C VAL A 65 12.55 -0.17 -12.56
N GLY A 66 12.01 -0.42 -13.75
CA GLY A 66 11.25 -1.63 -14.07
C GLY A 66 11.78 -2.36 -15.30
N TYR A 67 11.72 -3.69 -15.29
CA TYR A 67 12.01 -4.53 -16.46
C TYR A 67 11.38 -5.93 -16.33
N LYS A 68 10.56 -6.32 -17.31
CA LYS A 68 9.96 -7.68 -17.42
C LYS A 68 9.21 -8.14 -16.16
N GLY A 69 8.42 -7.24 -15.59
CA GLY A 69 7.67 -7.47 -14.35
C GLY A 69 8.49 -7.27 -13.08
N PHE A 70 9.83 -7.23 -13.13
CA PHE A 70 10.64 -6.87 -11.98
C PHE A 70 10.71 -5.35 -11.81
N ALA A 71 10.65 -4.86 -10.58
CA ALA A 71 10.94 -3.46 -10.27
C ALA A 71 11.82 -3.32 -9.03
N ALA A 72 12.58 -2.22 -9.00
CA ALA A 72 13.27 -1.74 -7.82
C ALA A 72 12.84 -0.29 -7.59
N ASN A 73 12.37 0.02 -6.38
CA ASN A 73 11.98 1.35 -5.97
C ASN A 73 12.84 1.83 -4.79
N PHE A 74 13.16 3.12 -4.83
CA PHE A 74 13.73 3.88 -3.74
C PHE A 74 12.76 5.01 -3.40
N TRP A 75 12.40 5.12 -2.14
CA TRP A 75 11.57 6.21 -1.61
C TRP A 75 12.23 6.78 -0.35
N GLY A 76 11.97 8.04 -0.05
CA GLY A 76 12.35 8.60 1.23
C GLY A 76 11.41 9.72 1.65
N ASN A 77 11.51 10.11 2.91
CA ASN A 77 10.72 11.18 3.48
C ASN A 77 11.58 12.19 4.23
N MET A 78 11.25 13.45 4.00
CA MET A 78 11.85 14.59 4.68
C MET A 78 10.73 15.46 5.24
N ASP A 79 10.75 15.71 6.55
CA ASP A 79 9.81 16.60 7.22
C ASP A 79 10.40 18.01 7.30
N THR A 80 9.72 19.05 6.81
CA THR A 80 10.30 20.40 6.80
C THR A 80 10.45 21.05 8.17
N ASP A 81 9.76 20.54 9.20
CA ASP A 81 9.78 21.05 10.57
C ASP A 81 9.70 19.89 11.59
N GLN A 82 10.67 18.98 11.54
CA GLN A 82 10.65 17.76 12.37
C GLN A 82 10.74 18.08 13.87
N HIS A 83 9.90 17.42 14.68
CA HIS A 83 9.79 17.61 16.13
C HIS A 83 11.10 17.34 16.88
N GLU A 84 11.35 18.09 17.96
CA GLU A 84 12.64 18.11 18.66
C GLU A 84 13.05 16.77 19.31
N ASP A 85 12.07 15.95 19.68
CA ASP A 85 12.29 14.65 20.32
C ASP A 85 12.79 13.56 19.36
N TYR A 86 12.73 13.81 18.05
CA TYR A 86 13.36 12.96 17.03
C TYR A 86 14.82 13.35 16.74
N TYR A 87 15.36 14.43 17.32
CA TYR A 87 16.78 14.76 17.11
C TYR A 87 17.71 13.82 17.87
N THR A 88 18.38 12.92 17.15
CA THR A 88 19.71 12.49 17.56
C THR A 88 20.74 13.52 17.09
N GLU A 89 21.75 13.86 17.92
CA GLU A 89 22.82 14.79 17.54
C GLU A 89 23.50 14.35 16.23
N GLY A 90 23.08 14.90 15.09
CA GLY A 90 23.64 14.57 13.78
C GLY A 90 22.69 14.70 12.58
N ASN A 91 21.37 14.60 12.79
CA ASN A 91 20.39 14.68 11.70
C ASN A 91 19.98 16.14 11.44
N THR A 92 20.75 16.86 10.62
CA THR A 92 20.47 18.28 10.29
C THR A 92 19.56 18.46 9.07
N ALA A 93 19.08 17.37 8.48
CA ALA A 93 18.36 17.38 7.21
C ALA A 93 16.87 17.09 7.35
N ASN A 94 16.39 16.84 8.57
CA ASN A 94 15.02 16.41 8.88
C ASN A 94 14.55 15.22 8.02
N TRP A 95 15.47 14.30 7.74
CA TRP A 95 15.23 13.11 6.95
C TRP A 95 14.92 11.96 7.90
N ASN A 96 13.71 11.39 7.83
CA ASN A 96 13.26 10.42 8.83
C ASN A 96 13.28 8.97 8.34
N GLU A 97 13.21 8.73 7.03
CA GLU A 97 13.07 7.37 6.50
C GLU A 97 13.54 7.21 5.05
N THR A 98 14.02 6.02 4.74
CA THR A 98 14.33 5.57 3.38
C THR A 98 13.89 4.13 3.16
N ASP A 99 13.10 3.93 2.11
CA ASP A 99 12.55 2.63 1.76
C ASP A 99 13.21 2.11 0.50
N PHE A 100 13.58 0.83 0.54
CA PHE A 100 14.00 0.11 -0.64
C PHE A 100 13.06 -1.07 -0.91
N THR A 101 12.38 -1.03 -2.05
CA THR A 101 11.44 -2.07 -2.46
C THR A 101 11.96 -2.83 -3.67
N LEU A 102 11.89 -4.17 -3.63
CA LEU A 102 12.04 -5.06 -4.78
C LEU A 102 10.72 -5.77 -5.02
N SER A 103 10.19 -5.73 -6.24
CA SER A 103 8.94 -6.38 -6.58
C SER A 103 9.00 -7.20 -7.86
N TYR A 104 8.04 -8.11 -7.99
CA TYR A 104 7.69 -8.78 -9.23
C TYR A 104 6.17 -8.75 -9.41
N ASP A 105 5.73 -8.24 -10.56
CA ASP A 105 4.34 -8.15 -10.96
C ASP A 105 4.09 -8.99 -12.22
N GLY A 106 2.94 -9.66 -12.26
CA GLY A 106 2.52 -10.48 -13.38
C GLY A 106 1.00 -10.58 -13.47
N SER A 107 0.53 -11.17 -14.58
CA SER A 107 -0.90 -11.34 -14.86
C SER A 107 -1.23 -12.77 -15.24
N MET A 108 -2.35 -13.27 -14.73
CA MET A 108 -2.92 -14.57 -15.08
C MET A 108 -4.43 -14.45 -15.31
N GLY A 109 -4.84 -14.36 -16.57
CA GLY A 109 -6.25 -14.19 -16.93
C GLY A 109 -6.75 -12.81 -16.51
N MET A 110 -7.74 -12.75 -15.62
CA MET A 110 -8.30 -11.50 -15.08
C MET A 110 -7.63 -11.07 -13.76
N VAL A 111 -6.64 -11.81 -13.29
CA VAL A 111 -5.97 -11.57 -12.01
C VAL A 111 -4.58 -11.04 -12.28
N ASP A 112 -4.31 -9.84 -11.80
CA ASP A 112 -2.96 -9.31 -11.65
C ASP A 112 -2.46 -9.69 -10.25
N TYR A 113 -1.19 -10.07 -10.14
CA TYR A 113 -0.58 -10.48 -8.88
C TYR A 113 0.80 -9.85 -8.73
N GLY A 114 1.15 -9.51 -7.50
CA GLY A 114 2.43 -8.92 -7.16
C GLY A 114 3.02 -9.60 -5.92
N VAL A 115 4.34 -9.68 -5.87
CA VAL A 115 5.09 -10.03 -4.67
C VAL A 115 6.21 -9.03 -4.49
N GLY A 116 6.51 -8.65 -3.26
CA GLY A 116 7.64 -7.78 -3.01
C GLY A 116 8.25 -7.94 -1.64
N TYR A 117 9.39 -7.30 -1.50
CA TYR A 117 10.19 -7.17 -0.30
C TYR A 117 10.52 -5.69 -0.12
N ILE A 118 10.38 -5.20 1.10
CA ILE A 118 10.62 -3.82 1.49
C ILE A 118 11.64 -3.86 2.63
N TYR A 119 12.67 -3.02 2.53
CA TYR A 119 13.57 -2.70 3.63
C TYR A 119 13.33 -1.25 4.02
N TYR A 120 13.01 -1.05 5.30
CA TYR A 120 12.80 0.25 5.92
C TYR A 120 14.07 0.64 6.65
N ALA A 121 14.78 1.65 6.13
CA ALA A 121 15.90 2.28 6.82
C ALA A 121 15.35 3.47 7.60
N LEU A 122 15.19 3.29 8.90
CA LEU A 122 14.56 4.26 9.79
C LEU A 122 15.64 5.09 10.49
N GLU A 123 15.43 6.39 10.60
CA GLU A 123 16.36 7.28 11.31
C GLU A 123 15.95 7.47 12.78
N ASP A 124 16.68 8.34 13.48
CA ASP A 124 16.31 8.85 14.81
C ASP A 124 16.20 7.78 15.92
N GLY A 125 17.01 6.73 15.79
CA GLY A 125 17.17 5.69 16.79
C GLY A 125 16.10 4.59 16.73
N LEU A 126 15.24 4.62 15.72
CA LEU A 126 14.37 3.51 15.37
C LEU A 126 15.21 2.37 14.78
N GLU A 127 14.75 1.13 14.99
CA GLU A 127 15.41 -0.03 14.41
C GLU A 127 14.85 -0.28 13.00
N ASP A 128 15.75 -0.40 12.02
CA ASP A 128 15.41 -0.83 10.67
C ASP A 128 14.57 -2.12 10.69
N THR A 129 13.63 -2.22 9.76
CA THR A 129 12.79 -3.42 9.62
C THR A 129 12.61 -3.88 8.18
N GLN A 130 12.04 -5.06 8.02
CA GLN A 130 11.88 -5.74 6.74
C GLN A 130 10.46 -6.28 6.61
N GLU A 131 9.84 -6.05 5.46
CA GLU A 131 8.48 -6.49 5.18
C GLU A 131 8.42 -7.24 3.84
N ILE A 132 7.61 -8.29 3.77
CA ILE A 132 7.26 -8.94 2.51
C ILE A 132 5.78 -8.76 2.24
N TYR A 133 5.40 -8.67 0.97
CA TYR A 133 3.99 -8.58 0.60
C TYR A 133 3.61 -9.46 -0.58
N LEU A 134 2.32 -9.79 -0.62
CA LEU A 134 1.64 -10.46 -1.72
C LEU A 134 0.36 -9.69 -2.05
N SER A 135 0.13 -9.39 -3.32
CA SER A 135 -1.08 -8.73 -3.81
C SER A 135 -1.79 -9.55 -4.89
N ALA A 136 -3.11 -9.37 -4.95
CA ALA A 136 -3.95 -9.87 -6.04
C ALA A 136 -5.03 -8.84 -6.38
N SER A 137 -5.10 -8.44 -7.65
CA SER A 137 -6.08 -7.49 -8.17
C SER A 137 -6.94 -8.13 -9.26
N LEU A 138 -8.23 -7.78 -9.32
CA LEU A 138 -9.12 -8.22 -10.40
C LEU A 138 -9.31 -7.10 -11.43
N GLN A 139 -9.09 -7.42 -12.70
CA GLN A 139 -9.33 -6.52 -13.84
C GLN A 139 -10.84 -6.31 -14.09
N THR A 140 -11.47 -5.53 -13.20
CA THR A 140 -12.88 -5.15 -13.25
C THR A 140 -13.01 -3.63 -13.11
N LEU A 141 -14.24 -3.10 -13.21
CA LEU A 141 -14.48 -1.65 -13.17
C LEU A 141 -13.83 -0.95 -11.97
N LEU A 142 -13.86 -1.59 -10.80
CA LEU A 142 -13.37 -1.02 -9.54
C LEU A 142 -12.01 -1.58 -9.11
N ALA A 143 -11.36 -2.38 -9.97
CA ALA A 143 -10.05 -3.00 -9.71
C ALA A 143 -9.82 -3.47 -8.25
N PRO A 144 -10.72 -4.30 -7.66
CA PRO A 144 -10.60 -4.67 -6.27
C PRO A 144 -9.29 -5.41 -6.04
N THR A 145 -8.52 -4.96 -5.07
CA THR A 145 -7.16 -5.45 -4.80
C THR A 145 -7.04 -5.84 -3.33
N LEU A 146 -6.58 -7.06 -3.08
CA LEU A 146 -6.22 -7.52 -1.74
C LEU A 146 -4.70 -7.57 -1.65
N THR A 147 -4.13 -6.93 -0.63
CA THR A 147 -2.70 -7.03 -0.34
C THR A 147 -2.48 -7.48 1.09
N ILE A 148 -1.53 -8.38 1.30
CA ILE A 148 -1.11 -8.88 2.61
C ILE A 148 0.37 -8.57 2.75
N TYR A 149 0.69 -7.80 3.78
CA TYR A 149 2.02 -7.45 4.20
C TYR A 149 2.36 -8.21 5.48
N ARG A 150 3.62 -8.61 5.62
CA ARG A 150 4.16 -9.28 6.81
C ARG A 150 5.50 -8.69 7.15
N ASP A 151 5.58 -8.02 8.29
CA ASP A 151 6.86 -7.67 8.90
C ASP A 151 7.53 -8.95 9.43
N ILE A 152 8.80 -9.10 9.10
CA ILE A 152 9.61 -10.30 9.37
C ILE A 152 10.83 -10.00 10.25
N ASP A 153 10.98 -8.78 10.77
CA ASP A 153 12.13 -8.38 11.58
C ASP A 153 11.69 -7.69 12.88
N VAL A 154 11.63 -6.35 12.92
CA VAL A 154 11.31 -5.57 14.12
C VAL A 154 9.81 -5.30 14.17
N GLY A 155 9.19 -5.64 15.29
CA GLY A 155 7.73 -5.55 15.46
C GLY A 155 6.93 -6.46 14.50
N PRO A 156 7.19 -7.79 14.48
CA PRO A 156 6.49 -8.70 13.57
C PRO A 156 4.98 -8.52 13.60
N SER A 157 4.42 -8.23 12.44
CA SER A 157 3.02 -7.83 12.29
C SER A 157 2.49 -8.19 10.91
N THR A 158 1.19 -8.24 10.77
CA THR A 158 0.48 -8.53 9.52
C THR A 158 -0.50 -7.42 9.23
N TYR A 159 -0.28 -6.71 8.11
CA TYR A 159 -1.16 -5.65 7.63
C TYR A 159 -1.85 -6.13 6.35
N ILE A 160 -3.17 -6.02 6.30
CA ILE A 160 -3.99 -6.49 5.17
C ILE A 160 -4.81 -5.31 4.67
N THR A 161 -4.79 -5.06 3.36
CA THR A 161 -5.64 -4.03 2.73
C THR A 161 -6.60 -4.67 1.73
N LEU A 162 -7.81 -4.13 1.68
CA LEU A 162 -8.75 -4.32 0.57
C LEU A 162 -9.05 -2.96 -0.05
N ASP A 163 -8.65 -2.82 -1.30
CA ASP A 163 -8.71 -1.59 -2.08
C ASP A 163 -9.72 -1.70 -3.20
N ILE A 164 -10.35 -0.59 -3.55
CA ILE A 164 -11.05 -0.38 -4.82
C ILE A 164 -10.60 0.96 -5.42
N SER A 165 -10.50 1.01 -6.74
CA SER A 165 -10.14 2.24 -7.46
C SER A 165 -10.88 2.36 -8.79
N HIS A 166 -11.11 3.59 -9.22
CA HIS A 166 -11.71 3.86 -10.52
C HIS A 166 -11.22 5.18 -11.11
N SER A 167 -10.77 5.12 -12.36
CA SER A 167 -10.33 6.27 -13.14
C SER A 167 -11.47 6.80 -14.01
N LEU A 168 -11.88 8.04 -13.75
CA LEU A 168 -12.93 8.74 -14.48
C LEU A 168 -12.31 9.69 -15.52
N PRO A 169 -12.45 9.42 -16.83
CA PRO A 169 -11.98 10.35 -17.85
C PRO A 169 -12.85 11.61 -17.83
N LEU A 170 -12.25 12.75 -17.52
CA LEU A 170 -12.92 14.07 -17.55
C LEU A 170 -12.77 14.76 -18.91
N SER A 171 -11.64 14.53 -19.59
CA SER A 171 -11.35 14.99 -20.95
C SER A 171 -10.39 14.02 -21.66
N GLU A 172 -9.93 14.35 -22.86
CA GLU A 172 -8.92 13.55 -23.59
C GLU A 172 -7.56 13.48 -22.87
N SER A 173 -7.27 14.43 -21.97
CA SER A 173 -5.97 14.55 -21.30
C SER A 173 -6.05 14.65 -19.78
N LEU A 174 -7.26 14.53 -19.21
CA LEU A 174 -7.49 14.65 -17.77
C LEU A 174 -8.29 13.46 -17.27
N THR A 175 -7.75 12.82 -16.25
CA THR A 175 -8.36 11.70 -15.54
C THR A 175 -8.45 12.06 -14.06
N LEU A 176 -9.63 11.83 -13.48
CA LEU A 176 -9.85 11.88 -12.05
C LEU A 176 -9.78 10.45 -11.52
N ASP A 177 -8.79 10.17 -10.68
CA ASP A 177 -8.63 8.87 -10.04
C ASP A 177 -9.23 8.93 -8.65
N LEU A 178 -10.08 7.96 -8.33
CA LEU A 178 -10.73 7.81 -7.03
C LEU A 178 -10.38 6.46 -6.44
N GLY A 179 -10.08 6.45 -5.14
CA GLY A 179 -9.75 5.24 -4.40
C GLY A 179 -10.46 5.15 -3.05
N ALA A 180 -10.68 3.93 -2.60
CA ALA A 180 -11.07 3.63 -1.22
C ALA A 180 -10.37 2.35 -0.75
N GLN A 181 -9.90 2.36 0.49
CA GLN A 181 -9.22 1.24 1.14
C GLN A 181 -9.85 0.99 2.50
N ALA A 182 -9.92 -0.28 2.90
CA ALA A 182 -10.11 -0.69 4.28
C ALA A 182 -8.97 -1.63 4.69
N SER A 183 -8.50 -1.53 5.92
CA SER A 183 -7.38 -2.32 6.40
C SER A 183 -7.66 -3.09 7.69
N TYR A 184 -6.88 -4.14 7.90
CA TYR A 184 -6.79 -4.90 9.15
C TYR A 184 -5.33 -4.96 9.54
N TYR A 185 -5.00 -4.69 10.80
CA TYR A 185 -3.64 -4.73 11.28
C TYR A 185 -3.57 -5.60 12.53
N SER A 186 -2.60 -6.51 12.57
CA SER A 186 -2.35 -7.40 13.71
C SER A 186 -0.87 -7.48 14.02
N PHE A 187 -0.50 -7.19 15.24
CA PHE A 187 0.84 -7.44 15.75
C PHE A 187 0.91 -8.82 16.42
N ASP A 188 2.07 -9.45 16.35
CA ASP A 188 2.33 -10.68 17.08
C ASP A 188 2.44 -10.38 18.59
N ASN A 189 2.04 -11.33 19.44
CA ASN A 189 2.12 -11.17 20.89
C ASN A 189 3.56 -10.92 21.37
N GLY A 190 3.73 -9.95 22.25
CA GLY A 190 5.04 -9.54 22.78
C GLY A 190 5.77 -8.51 21.92
N SER A 191 5.11 -7.96 20.88
CA SER A 191 5.53 -6.70 20.26
C SER A 191 5.26 -5.51 21.21
N ASP A 192 5.85 -4.35 20.91
CA ASP A 192 5.60 -3.12 21.66
C ASP A 192 4.21 -2.50 21.34
N ALA A 193 3.53 -3.00 20.30
CA ALA A 193 2.19 -2.59 19.91
C ALA A 193 1.12 -3.48 20.58
N ALA A 194 0.81 -3.14 21.82
CA ALA A 194 -0.13 -3.85 22.68
C ALA A 194 -1.60 -3.48 22.41
N ASP A 195 -2.51 -4.41 22.74
CA ASP A 195 -3.95 -4.16 22.74
C ASP A 195 -4.31 -3.00 23.69
N PRO A 196 -4.98 -1.93 23.21
CA PRO A 196 -5.24 -0.74 24.01
C PRO A 196 -6.12 -1.03 25.21
N ASP A 197 -6.99 -2.03 25.12
CA ASP A 197 -7.95 -2.42 26.13
C ASP A 197 -7.24 -3.15 27.30
N ASP A 198 -6.20 -3.93 26.99
CA ASP A 198 -5.31 -4.55 27.99
C ASP A 198 -4.37 -3.53 28.65
N VAL A 199 -3.84 -2.58 27.87
CA VAL A 199 -3.06 -1.44 28.39
C VAL A 199 -3.91 -0.61 29.37
N LYS A 200 -5.14 -0.26 29.01
CA LYS A 200 -6.09 0.48 29.87
C LYS A 200 -6.43 -0.28 31.16
N LYS A 201 -6.44 -1.61 31.13
CA LYS A 201 -6.65 -2.46 32.33
C LYS A 201 -5.39 -2.64 33.17
N GLY A 202 -4.22 -2.24 32.66
CA GLY A 202 -2.93 -2.43 33.31
C GLY A 202 -2.50 -3.90 33.33
N ASP A 203 -2.81 -4.66 32.27
CA ASP A 203 -2.35 -6.04 32.16
C ASP A 203 -0.81 -6.09 32.13
N PRO A 204 -0.16 -6.90 32.99
CA PRO A 204 1.30 -7.06 32.96
C PRO A 204 1.84 -7.81 31.72
N SER A 205 0.97 -8.36 30.88
CA SER A 205 1.31 -9.10 29.66
C SER A 205 0.20 -8.94 28.61
N PRO A 206 0.02 -7.72 28.07
CA PRO A 206 -1.05 -7.45 27.10
C PRO A 206 -0.87 -8.29 25.84
N ASP A 207 -1.98 -8.67 25.21
CA ASP A 207 -1.96 -9.28 23.88
C ASP A 207 -1.51 -8.26 22.82
N GLY A 208 -1.05 -8.74 21.65
CA GLY A 208 -0.69 -7.85 20.54
C GLY A 208 -1.95 -7.21 19.92
N TYR A 209 -1.85 -5.94 19.53
CA TYR A 209 -2.95 -5.22 18.90
C TYR A 209 -3.47 -5.95 17.64
N SER A 210 -4.79 -6.09 17.48
CA SER A 210 -5.39 -6.70 16.30
C SER A 210 -6.80 -6.17 16.02
N ALA A 211 -6.98 -5.37 14.97
CA ALA A 211 -8.29 -4.82 14.64
C ALA A 211 -8.46 -4.44 13.16
N LEU A 212 -9.72 -4.18 12.76
CA LEU A 212 -10.01 -3.38 11.58
C LEU A 212 -9.44 -1.98 11.82
N HIS A 213 -8.38 -1.64 11.11
CA HIS A 213 -7.48 -0.59 11.50
C HIS A 213 -7.92 0.74 10.90
N THR A 214 -7.70 0.96 9.60
CA THR A 214 -7.95 2.25 8.95
C THR A 214 -8.75 2.14 7.66
N GLY A 215 -9.53 3.18 7.40
CA GLY A 215 -10.16 3.47 6.14
C GLY A 215 -9.41 4.62 5.49
N LEU A 216 -9.19 4.54 4.18
CA LEU A 216 -8.57 5.62 3.39
C LEU A 216 -9.44 5.92 2.18
N LEU A 217 -9.80 7.18 1.99
CA LEU A 217 -10.37 7.68 0.73
C LEU A 217 -9.34 8.53 0.02
N SER A 218 -9.27 8.42 -1.30
CA SER A 218 -8.33 9.21 -2.11
C SER A 218 -8.98 9.77 -3.36
N ALA A 219 -8.50 10.96 -3.75
CA ALA A 219 -8.79 11.55 -5.04
C ALA A 219 -7.54 12.25 -5.59
N SER A 220 -7.21 12.00 -6.86
CA SER A 220 -6.10 12.66 -7.53
C SER A 220 -6.43 12.97 -8.98
N MET A 221 -5.68 13.89 -9.59
CA MET A 221 -5.87 14.25 -10.98
C MET A 221 -4.53 14.50 -11.65
N THR A 222 -4.20 13.72 -12.68
CA THR A 222 -2.92 13.87 -13.38
C THR A 222 -3.02 14.86 -14.53
N PHE A 223 -2.17 15.89 -14.49
CA PHE A 223 -2.00 16.87 -15.57
C PHE A 223 -0.69 16.60 -16.31
N PRO A 224 -0.73 16.17 -17.58
CA PRO A 224 0.49 16.01 -18.37
C PRO A 224 1.09 17.38 -18.72
N VAL A 225 2.42 17.50 -18.56
CA VAL A 225 3.22 18.69 -18.86
C VAL A 225 4.31 18.30 -19.86
N GLY A 226 4.00 18.48 -21.15
CA GLY A 226 4.88 18.00 -22.21
C GLY A 226 4.82 16.48 -22.35
N GLU A 227 5.91 15.87 -22.80
CA GLU A 227 5.96 14.43 -23.10
C GLU A 227 6.33 13.57 -21.89
N TYR A 228 7.16 14.09 -20.99
CA TYR A 228 7.78 13.29 -19.92
C TYR A 228 7.32 13.64 -18.52
N PHE A 229 6.68 14.79 -18.31
CA PHE A 229 6.41 15.30 -16.97
C PHE A 229 4.92 15.31 -16.65
N THR A 230 4.59 15.19 -15.37
CA THR A 230 3.24 15.31 -14.84
C THR A 230 3.20 16.18 -13.59
N ILE A 231 2.04 16.79 -13.35
CA ILE A 231 1.69 17.44 -12.09
C ILE A 231 0.41 16.77 -11.61
N THR A 232 0.42 16.22 -10.40
CA THR A 232 -0.71 15.47 -9.84
C THR A 232 -1.07 16.05 -8.49
N PRO A 233 -2.04 16.98 -8.40
CA PRO A 233 -2.71 17.28 -7.14
C PRO A 233 -3.44 16.05 -6.60
N GLU A 234 -3.39 15.88 -5.28
CA GLU A 234 -3.94 14.73 -4.58
C GLU A 234 -4.44 15.11 -3.18
N ILE A 235 -5.47 14.41 -2.72
CA ILE A 235 -6.08 14.55 -1.41
C ILE A 235 -6.52 13.19 -0.87
N TYR A 236 -6.40 13.04 0.44
CA TYR A 236 -6.66 11.84 1.18
C TYR A 236 -7.48 12.13 2.43
N TYR A 237 -8.27 11.15 2.85
CA TYR A 237 -8.92 11.13 4.16
C TYR A 237 -8.69 9.77 4.82
N SER A 238 -7.88 9.74 5.88
CA SER A 238 -7.59 8.56 6.70
C SER A 238 -8.40 8.63 7.99
N PHE A 239 -8.97 7.52 8.44
CA PHE A 239 -9.76 7.45 9.67
C PHE A 239 -9.81 6.03 10.24
N PRO A 240 -10.02 5.84 11.56
CA PRO A 240 -10.10 4.52 12.17
C PRO A 240 -11.39 3.78 11.77
N LEU A 241 -11.32 2.46 11.57
CA LEU A 241 -12.49 1.62 11.25
C LEU A 241 -13.14 0.96 12.47
N SER A 242 -12.49 1.00 13.63
CA SER A 242 -12.97 0.41 14.88
C SER A 242 -12.58 1.27 16.09
N SER A 243 -13.26 1.07 17.22
CA SER A 243 -12.89 1.71 18.49
C SER A 243 -11.49 1.35 18.92
N ASP A 244 -11.09 0.10 18.71
CA ASP A 244 -9.78 -0.39 19.12
C ASP A 244 -8.69 0.26 18.26
N ALA A 245 -8.97 0.54 16.99
CA ALA A 245 -8.08 1.31 16.14
C ALA A 245 -8.01 2.80 16.51
N ASP A 246 -9.15 3.40 16.86
CA ASP A 246 -9.20 4.78 17.34
C ASP A 246 -8.34 4.94 18.60
N ASP A 247 -8.60 4.10 19.61
CA ASP A 247 -7.84 4.09 20.87
C ASP A 247 -6.34 3.84 20.65
N PHE A 248 -5.99 2.91 19.75
CA PHE A 248 -4.60 2.58 19.46
C PHE A 248 -3.88 3.71 18.73
N LEU A 249 -4.53 4.35 17.75
CA LEU A 249 -3.97 5.49 17.02
C LEU A 249 -3.88 6.74 17.89
N GLU A 250 -4.84 6.97 18.78
CA GLU A 250 -4.82 8.10 19.72
C GLU A 250 -3.56 8.02 20.61
N ILE A 251 -3.23 6.82 21.10
CA ILE A 251 -2.01 6.59 21.88
C ILE A 251 -0.76 6.73 21.01
N ALA A 252 -0.78 6.19 19.79
CA ALA A 252 0.39 6.20 18.92
C ALA A 252 0.72 7.59 18.35
N ASN A 253 -0.29 8.45 18.19
CA ASN A 253 -0.16 9.80 17.65
C ASN A 253 -0.09 10.89 18.75
N ASP A 254 -0.06 10.52 20.03
CA ASP A 254 0.14 11.48 21.13
C ASP A 254 1.64 11.80 21.29
N TYR A 255 2.12 12.75 20.48
CA TYR A 255 3.53 13.19 20.43
C TYR A 255 3.88 14.22 21.52
N ASP A 256 2.90 14.90 22.15
CA ASP A 256 3.15 15.98 23.11
C ASP A 256 2.38 15.75 24.43
N SER A 257 3.04 15.02 25.34
CA SER A 257 2.55 14.77 26.70
C SER A 257 2.34 16.04 27.56
N ASP A 258 2.85 17.21 27.13
CA ASP A 258 2.71 18.50 27.84
C ASP A 258 1.53 19.36 27.32
N ALA A 259 1.05 19.15 26.08
CA ALA A 259 -0.04 19.94 25.48
C ALA A 259 -1.47 19.47 25.84
N LYS A 260 -1.66 18.25 26.36
CA LYS A 260 -3.00 17.67 26.62
C LYS A 260 -3.93 17.76 25.39
N ILE A 261 -3.39 17.44 24.22
CA ILE A 261 -4.18 17.20 23.03
C ILE A 261 -4.21 15.69 22.87
N ASP A 262 -5.39 15.09 22.99
CA ASP A 262 -5.59 13.69 22.65
C ASP A 262 -5.11 13.49 21.19
N GLY A 263 -4.27 12.49 20.91
CA GLY A 263 -3.67 12.28 19.59
C GLY A 263 -4.75 12.21 18.49
N GLU A 264 -4.58 12.97 17.40
CA GLU A 264 -5.54 12.94 16.30
C GLU A 264 -5.53 11.53 15.64
N THR A 265 -6.70 11.03 15.26
CA THR A 265 -6.86 9.68 14.67
C THR A 265 -7.40 9.70 13.25
N ASP A 266 -7.99 10.83 12.83
CA ASP A 266 -8.45 11.05 11.47
C ASP A 266 -7.81 12.29 10.83
N PHE A 267 -7.41 12.13 9.57
CA PHE A 267 -6.57 13.11 8.89
C PHE A 267 -7.09 13.40 7.50
N ILE A 268 -7.25 14.69 7.19
CA ILE A 268 -7.31 15.17 5.81
C ILE A 268 -5.94 15.71 5.45
N TYR A 269 -5.30 15.11 4.45
CA TYR A 269 -3.99 15.53 3.98
C TYR A 269 -3.92 15.43 2.46
N GLY A 270 -2.93 16.07 1.87
CA GLY A 270 -2.77 16.06 0.42
C GLY A 270 -1.70 17.03 -0.03
N GLY A 271 -1.59 17.20 -1.33
CA GLY A 271 -0.55 18.03 -1.89
C GLY A 271 -0.41 17.88 -3.38
N VAL A 272 0.82 17.96 -3.86
CA VAL A 272 1.15 17.89 -5.29
C VAL A 272 2.36 16.99 -5.50
N THR A 273 2.20 16.03 -6.40
CA THR A 273 3.29 15.22 -6.92
C THR A 273 3.76 15.74 -8.28
N LEU A 274 5.08 15.91 -8.43
CA LEU A 274 5.73 16.14 -9.72
C LEU A 274 6.33 14.83 -10.20
N GLY A 275 5.92 14.35 -11.37
CA GLY A 275 6.40 13.09 -11.95
C GLY A 275 7.21 13.28 -13.23
N MET A 276 8.11 12.34 -13.50
CA MET A 276 8.82 12.17 -14.76
C MET A 276 8.95 10.69 -15.11
N SER A 277 8.55 10.29 -16.31
CA SER A 277 8.58 8.87 -16.75
C SER A 277 9.22 8.72 -18.13
N PHE A 278 9.98 7.65 -18.38
CA PHE A 278 10.55 7.30 -19.71
C PHE A 278 10.82 5.81 -19.92
#